data_AF-A0A927TCP5-F1
#
_entry.id   AF-A0A927TCP5-F1
#
_cell.length_a   1.000
_cell.length_b   1.000
_cell.length_c   1.000
_cell.angle_alpha   90.00
_cell.angle_beta   90.00
_cell.angle_gamma   90.00
#
_symmetry.space_group_name_H-M   'P 1'
#
loop_
_entity.id
_entity.type
_entity.pdbx_description
1 polymer ?
#
loop_
_entity_poly.entity_id
_entity_poly.type
_entity_poly.pdbx_seq_one_letter_code
_entity_poly.pdbx_strand_id
1 'polypeptide(L)'
;MLKLGIIGTGRIAARFVGDGWQNTPFVISVIYNPNIESACRFVQDNADKLEGIVDCTDEWDYLVEHVDAVYVACPHEKHFEYTKKLLLAGKHVLCEKPMVLKKAEAEELYRMACEKQVVLMEALKTASCPGFQGLLQIVSEGRIGEIKEVEACFTRLTPTNLREMTDLACGGSFTEMGSYVMYPVFKLLGTEYRDISFHSYRCVNGIDKYTRALFDYGEAFASCKTGLGVKSEGQMIVSGTKGYIVVQAPWWMTRHFEVRYEDPGRVERFDYPYEGSGLKYECEEFYQRIQKCLSKEARDVQNSLKAEAVVTATESVAMAGVMENFLNAEVEVRKDAEIRLKEILQERPMRYWAHRGCSMEWPENTIEAFVAAAELPGVVGIELDVQLTKDGEVVVFHDENVSRVTDGSQRVVDYTLAELKELWIAPGDEKQTRIPTLREVMETMKPYCEAKGLLINIELKTSVIHYEGIEEKTDALVREYGLEDYVVYSSFWAESCRKMKEINSANQTGMLASTLSDCIRWGRYAGVDALHPWIGGMDCALPEDMQGMPVRGWGADEPFYKDGRRLRIESLEKYAIFGITEIITNVPEMYVKEAAGGEKTC
;
A
#
# COMPACT_ATOMS: atom_id res chain seq x y z
N MET A 1 -7.86 -31.22 -16.56
CA MET A 1 -7.67 -29.93 -15.87
C MET A 1 -6.43 -29.29 -16.45
N LEU A 2 -6.46 -27.97 -16.66
CA LEU A 2 -5.29 -27.23 -17.17
C LEU A 2 -4.39 -26.83 -16.01
N LYS A 3 -3.08 -26.92 -16.19
CA LYS A 3 -2.09 -26.46 -15.22
C LYS A 3 -1.95 -24.95 -15.29
N LEU A 4 -2.17 -24.28 -14.16
CA LEU A 4 -2.08 -22.83 -14.02
C LEU A 4 -0.82 -22.44 -13.24
N GLY A 5 0.04 -21.62 -13.83
CA GLY A 5 1.10 -20.92 -13.12
C GLY A 5 0.64 -19.57 -12.58
N ILE A 6 1.27 -19.09 -11.51
CA ILE A 6 1.10 -17.71 -11.03
C ILE A 6 2.45 -17.01 -11.01
N ILE A 7 2.55 -15.84 -11.63
CA ILE A 7 3.71 -14.95 -11.52
C ILE A 7 3.39 -13.85 -10.51
N GLY A 8 4.16 -13.77 -9.43
CA GLY A 8 4.02 -12.77 -8.38
C GLY A 8 3.31 -13.29 -7.13
N THR A 9 3.73 -12.79 -5.97
CA THR A 9 3.30 -13.23 -4.63
C THR A 9 2.64 -12.08 -3.84
N GLY A 10 2.06 -11.11 -4.57
CA GLY A 10 1.44 -9.93 -3.98
C GLY A 10 0.04 -10.16 -3.42
N ARG A 11 -0.55 -9.10 -2.87
CA ARG A 11 -1.89 -9.10 -2.27
C ARG A 11 -2.98 -9.67 -3.19
N ILE A 12 -2.90 -9.41 -4.49
CA ILE A 12 -3.91 -9.89 -5.45
C ILE A 12 -3.73 -11.38 -5.77
N ALA A 13 -2.50 -11.87 -5.89
CA ALA A 13 -2.21 -13.30 -6.03
C ALA A 13 -2.72 -14.10 -4.81
N ALA A 14 -2.51 -13.59 -3.59
CA ALA A 14 -3.03 -14.22 -2.36
C ALA A 14 -4.57 -14.32 -2.37
N ARG A 15 -5.26 -13.27 -2.85
CA ARG A 15 -6.72 -13.29 -3.02
C ARG A 15 -7.15 -14.29 -4.08
N PHE A 16 -6.45 -14.34 -5.22
CA PHE A 16 -6.74 -15.29 -6.29
C PHE A 16 -6.60 -16.73 -5.82
N VAL A 17 -5.55 -17.08 -5.08
CA VAL A 17 -5.39 -18.41 -4.46
C VAL A 17 -6.49 -18.70 -3.43
N GLY A 18 -6.94 -17.68 -2.71
CA GLY A 18 -7.98 -17.82 -1.69
C GLY A 18 -9.38 -18.15 -2.22
N ASP A 19 -9.79 -17.59 -3.37
CA ASP A 19 -11.14 -17.86 -3.91
C ASP A 19 -11.29 -17.79 -5.44
N GLY A 20 -10.28 -17.33 -6.18
CA GLY A 20 -10.36 -17.04 -7.61
C GLY A 20 -10.25 -18.25 -8.54
N TRP A 21 -9.67 -19.35 -8.08
CA TRP A 21 -9.47 -20.57 -8.90
C TRP A 21 -10.24 -21.78 -8.37
N GLN A 22 -10.76 -21.69 -7.15
CA GLN A 22 -11.45 -22.81 -6.49
C GLN A 22 -12.69 -23.24 -7.26
N ASN A 23 -12.88 -24.56 -7.41
CA ASN A 23 -13.96 -25.16 -8.18
C ASN A 23 -13.94 -24.80 -9.69
N THR A 24 -12.82 -24.28 -10.20
CA THR A 24 -12.60 -24.12 -11.64
C THR A 24 -11.84 -25.33 -12.19
N PRO A 25 -11.86 -25.59 -13.51
CA PRO A 25 -11.11 -26.71 -14.10
C PRO A 25 -9.59 -26.48 -14.22
N PHE A 26 -9.03 -25.51 -13.49
CA PHE A 26 -7.60 -25.28 -13.34
C PHE A 26 -7.05 -25.98 -12.10
N VAL A 27 -5.77 -26.35 -12.16
CA VAL A 27 -4.98 -26.75 -11.00
C VAL A 27 -3.75 -25.86 -10.96
N ILE A 28 -3.54 -25.16 -9.84
CA ILE A 28 -2.32 -24.37 -9.65
C ILE A 28 -1.15 -25.33 -9.49
N SER A 29 -0.13 -25.21 -10.34
CA SER A 29 1.04 -26.10 -10.32
C SER A 29 2.34 -25.42 -9.96
N VAL A 30 2.52 -24.14 -10.34
CA VAL A 30 3.79 -23.43 -10.13
C VAL A 30 3.55 -21.99 -9.69
N ILE A 31 4.24 -21.57 -8.63
CA ILE A 31 4.35 -20.16 -8.22
C ILE A 31 5.75 -19.66 -8.59
N TYR A 32 5.78 -18.65 -9.45
CA TYR A 32 7.02 -18.01 -9.89
C TYR A 32 7.22 -16.65 -9.22
N ASN A 33 8.43 -16.44 -8.70
CA ASN A 33 8.90 -15.13 -8.26
C ASN A 33 10.42 -15.04 -8.44
N PRO A 34 10.99 -13.94 -9.00
CA PRO A 34 12.44 -13.75 -9.03
C PRO A 34 13.13 -13.80 -7.67
N ASN A 35 12.37 -13.60 -6.58
CA ASN A 35 12.81 -13.91 -5.22
C ASN A 35 12.20 -15.26 -4.81
N ILE A 36 13.00 -16.32 -4.87
CA ILE A 36 12.60 -17.69 -4.52
C ILE A 36 12.06 -17.81 -3.08
N GLU A 37 12.64 -17.10 -2.12
CA GLU A 37 12.16 -17.11 -0.73
C GLU A 37 10.71 -16.61 -0.64
N SER A 38 10.36 -15.60 -1.45
CA SER A 38 8.99 -15.09 -1.52
C SER A 38 8.04 -16.09 -2.17
N ALA A 39 8.45 -16.81 -3.21
CA ALA A 39 7.63 -17.85 -3.83
C ALA A 39 7.35 -19.00 -2.86
N CYS A 40 8.38 -19.52 -2.19
CA CYS A 40 8.21 -20.65 -1.28
C CYS A 40 7.43 -20.28 -0.02
N ARG A 41 7.63 -19.07 0.53
CA ARG A 41 6.80 -18.56 1.63
C ARG A 41 5.33 -18.42 1.21
N PHE A 42 5.07 -17.89 0.01
CA PHE A 42 3.71 -17.75 -0.49
C PHE A 42 2.98 -19.10 -0.61
N VAL A 43 3.68 -20.15 -1.06
CA VAL A 43 3.15 -21.53 -1.06
C VAL A 43 2.89 -22.00 0.37
N GLN A 44 3.81 -21.79 1.30
CA GLN A 44 3.66 -22.17 2.70
C GLN A 44 2.46 -21.48 3.38
N ASP A 45 2.33 -20.17 3.22
CA ASP A 45 1.29 -19.34 3.84
C ASP A 45 -0.13 -19.61 3.27
N ASN A 46 -0.21 -20.28 2.12
CA ASN A 46 -1.46 -20.61 1.45
C ASN A 46 -1.63 -22.12 1.22
N ALA A 47 -0.87 -22.96 1.94
CA ALA A 47 -0.91 -24.41 1.78
C ALA A 47 -2.30 -25.00 2.04
N ASP A 48 -3.11 -24.36 2.89
CA ASP A 48 -4.50 -24.73 3.18
C ASP A 48 -5.48 -24.45 2.02
N LYS A 49 -5.08 -23.60 1.07
CA LYS A 49 -5.89 -23.13 -0.07
C LYS A 49 -5.42 -23.67 -1.41
N LEU A 50 -4.29 -24.36 -1.43
CA LEU A 50 -3.69 -24.97 -2.62
C LEU A 50 -3.96 -26.48 -2.62
N GLU A 51 -4.33 -27.03 -3.78
CA GLU A 51 -4.56 -28.47 -3.90
C GLU A 51 -3.39 -29.15 -4.60
N GLY A 52 -2.89 -30.24 -4.02
CA GLY A 52 -1.79 -31.01 -4.58
C GLY A 52 -0.40 -30.42 -4.29
N ILE A 53 0.60 -30.88 -5.05
CA ILE A 53 1.97 -30.37 -4.98
C ILE A 53 2.03 -29.12 -5.85
N VAL A 54 2.43 -28.00 -5.24
CA VAL A 54 2.66 -26.73 -5.92
C VAL A 54 4.13 -26.36 -5.77
N ASP A 55 4.83 -26.25 -6.89
CA ASP A 55 6.25 -25.91 -6.91
C ASP A 55 6.45 -24.40 -6.77
N CYS A 56 7.47 -23.98 -6.02
CA CYS A 56 7.97 -22.60 -6.02
C CYS A 56 9.25 -22.53 -6.85
N THR A 57 9.39 -21.52 -7.72
CA THR A 57 10.58 -21.37 -8.57
C THR A 57 10.89 -19.90 -8.89
N ASP A 58 12.16 -19.60 -9.14
CA ASP A 58 12.66 -18.38 -9.78
C ASP A 58 13.21 -18.66 -11.20
N GLU A 59 13.16 -19.93 -11.65
CA GLU A 59 13.62 -20.39 -12.95
C GLU A 59 12.51 -20.27 -14.00
N TRP A 60 12.75 -19.43 -15.02
CA TRP A 60 11.77 -19.15 -16.06
C TRP A 60 11.40 -20.38 -16.89
N ASP A 61 12.40 -21.16 -17.29
CA ASP A 61 12.19 -22.34 -18.14
C ASP A 61 11.38 -23.40 -17.41
N TYR A 62 11.64 -23.58 -16.11
CA TYR A 62 10.84 -24.47 -15.26
C TYR A 62 9.36 -24.07 -15.25
N LEU A 63 9.05 -22.79 -15.01
CA LEU A 63 7.67 -22.29 -15.05
C LEU A 63 7.00 -22.65 -16.39
N VAL A 64 7.66 -22.32 -17.51
CA VAL A 64 7.09 -22.51 -18.84
C VAL A 64 6.87 -23.99 -19.17
N GLU A 65 7.77 -24.89 -18.78
CA GLU A 65 7.63 -26.31 -19.07
C GLU A 65 6.49 -26.98 -18.28
N HIS A 66 6.10 -26.43 -17.12
CA HIS A 66 5.20 -27.08 -16.16
C HIS A 66 3.78 -26.50 -16.13
N VAL A 67 3.43 -25.57 -17.02
CA VAL A 67 2.11 -24.89 -17.05
C VAL A 67 1.49 -24.84 -18.46
N ASP A 68 0.16 -24.82 -18.52
CA ASP A 68 -0.61 -24.60 -19.77
C ASP A 68 -1.02 -23.12 -19.92
N ALA A 69 -1.34 -22.49 -18.77
CA ALA A 69 -1.74 -21.10 -18.69
C ALA A 69 -1.06 -20.42 -17.49
N VAL A 70 -0.97 -19.09 -17.51
CA VAL A 70 -0.35 -18.32 -16.43
C VAL A 70 -1.19 -17.10 -16.06
N TYR A 71 -1.41 -16.92 -14.76
CA TYR A 71 -1.94 -15.70 -14.16
C TYR A 71 -0.77 -14.76 -13.78
N VAL A 72 -0.68 -13.60 -14.44
CA VAL A 72 0.37 -12.61 -14.23
C VAL A 72 -0.13 -11.56 -13.24
N ALA A 73 0.36 -11.65 -12.00
CA ALA A 73 -0.05 -10.84 -10.85
C ALA A 73 1.14 -10.11 -10.19
N CYS A 74 2.11 -9.71 -11.00
CA CYS A 74 3.27 -8.93 -10.59
C CYS A 74 3.00 -7.41 -10.68
N PRO A 75 3.96 -6.53 -10.38
CA PRO A 75 3.79 -5.07 -10.57
C PRO A 75 3.63 -4.69 -12.06
N HIS A 76 2.96 -3.56 -12.32
CA HIS A 76 2.58 -3.10 -13.68
C HIS A 76 3.74 -3.08 -14.66
N GLU A 77 4.92 -2.61 -14.24
CA GLU A 77 6.13 -2.50 -15.07
C GLU A 77 6.60 -3.83 -15.67
N LYS A 78 6.20 -4.95 -15.04
CA LYS A 78 6.60 -6.31 -15.44
C LYS A 78 5.54 -7.05 -16.25
N HIS A 79 4.33 -6.51 -16.35
CA HIS A 79 3.24 -7.16 -17.08
C HIS A 79 3.60 -7.38 -18.55
N PHE A 80 4.09 -6.34 -19.25
CA PHE A 80 4.47 -6.45 -20.66
C PHE A 80 5.56 -7.51 -20.89
N GLU A 81 6.64 -7.43 -20.12
CA GLU A 81 7.80 -8.32 -20.25
C GLU A 81 7.40 -9.79 -20.07
N TYR A 82 6.73 -10.12 -18.97
CA TYR A 82 6.35 -11.50 -18.67
C TYR A 82 5.25 -12.02 -19.59
N THR A 83 4.22 -11.21 -19.89
CA THR A 83 3.16 -11.61 -20.83
C THR A 83 3.74 -11.91 -22.20
N LYS A 84 4.62 -11.04 -22.72
CA LYS A 84 5.29 -11.26 -24.01
C LYS A 84 6.09 -12.57 -24.03
N LYS A 85 6.89 -12.84 -23.01
CA LYS A 85 7.68 -14.09 -22.91
C LYS A 85 6.77 -15.33 -22.88
N LEU A 86 5.66 -15.29 -22.14
CA LEU A 86 4.69 -16.38 -22.06
C LEU A 86 3.99 -16.65 -23.39
N LEU A 87 3.55 -15.59 -24.08
CA LEU A 87 2.93 -15.72 -25.41
C LEU A 87 3.91 -16.30 -26.42
N LEU A 88 5.18 -15.87 -26.40
CA LEU A 88 6.23 -16.42 -27.27
C LEU A 88 6.43 -17.93 -27.05
N ALA A 89 6.32 -18.38 -25.80
CA ALA A 89 6.38 -19.78 -25.37
C ALA A 89 5.07 -20.55 -25.59
N GLY A 90 4.05 -19.93 -26.19
CA GLY A 90 2.78 -20.59 -26.52
C GLY A 90 1.89 -20.86 -25.29
N LYS A 91 1.98 -20.04 -24.24
CA LYS A 91 1.13 -20.15 -23.04
C LYS A 91 -0.07 -19.21 -23.12
N HIS A 92 -1.20 -19.66 -22.59
CA HIS A 92 -2.36 -18.79 -22.38
C HIS A 92 -2.08 -17.86 -21.19
N VAL A 93 -2.50 -16.59 -21.26
CA VAL A 93 -2.18 -15.59 -20.25
C VAL A 93 -3.44 -14.86 -19.76
N LEU A 94 -3.64 -14.85 -18.44
CA LEU A 94 -4.53 -13.95 -17.73
C LEU A 94 -3.67 -12.90 -17.02
N CYS A 95 -3.70 -11.65 -17.47
CA CYS A 95 -2.81 -10.60 -16.97
C CYS A 95 -3.58 -9.58 -16.12
N GLU A 96 -3.10 -9.30 -14.90
CA GLU A 96 -3.70 -8.29 -14.02
C GLU A 96 -3.84 -6.92 -14.68
N LYS A 97 -4.83 -6.16 -14.21
CA LYS A 97 -5.10 -4.82 -14.71
C LYS A 97 -4.19 -3.76 -14.06
N PRO A 98 -3.84 -2.69 -14.79
CA PRO A 98 -3.90 -2.62 -16.24
C PRO A 98 -2.94 -3.62 -16.87
N MET A 99 -3.35 -4.24 -17.98
CA MET A 99 -2.48 -5.20 -18.67
C MET A 99 -1.14 -4.56 -19.04
N VAL A 100 -1.18 -3.33 -19.56
CA VAL A 100 -0.01 -2.49 -19.86
C VAL A 100 -0.41 -1.02 -19.78
N LEU A 101 0.59 -0.13 -19.78
CA LEU A 101 0.40 1.31 -19.68
C LEU A 101 0.57 2.05 -21.01
N LYS A 102 0.95 1.34 -22.07
CA LYS A 102 1.16 1.91 -23.42
C LYS A 102 0.30 1.22 -24.46
N LYS A 103 -0.24 2.01 -25.38
CA LYS A 103 -1.09 1.48 -26.47
C LYS A 103 -0.35 0.47 -27.33
N ALA A 104 0.86 0.81 -27.75
CA ALA A 104 1.68 -0.03 -28.64
C ALA A 104 2.04 -1.38 -28.00
N GLU A 105 2.26 -1.41 -26.68
CA GLU A 105 2.52 -2.64 -25.94
C GLU A 105 1.27 -3.54 -25.95
N ALA A 106 0.06 -2.98 -25.78
CA ALA A 106 -1.18 -3.76 -25.82
C ALA A 106 -1.43 -4.34 -27.21
N GLU A 107 -1.27 -3.52 -28.26
CA GLU A 107 -1.40 -3.95 -29.65
C GLU A 107 -0.42 -5.08 -30.00
N GLU A 108 0.83 -4.98 -29.54
CA GLU A 108 1.84 -6.00 -29.73
C GLU A 108 1.46 -7.32 -29.05
N LEU A 109 1.02 -7.29 -27.80
CA LEU A 109 0.65 -8.49 -27.05
C LEU A 109 -0.56 -9.20 -27.68
N TYR A 110 -1.61 -8.47 -28.05
CA TYR A 110 -2.78 -9.08 -28.70
C TYR A 110 -2.47 -9.64 -30.09
N ARG A 111 -1.62 -8.95 -30.86
CA ARG A 111 -1.13 -9.47 -32.15
C ARG A 111 -0.35 -10.77 -31.95
N MET A 112 0.56 -10.82 -30.98
CA MET A 112 1.31 -12.05 -30.68
C MET A 112 0.40 -13.19 -30.22
N ALA A 113 -0.58 -12.91 -29.36
CA ALA A 113 -1.54 -13.92 -28.92
C ALA A 113 -2.29 -14.54 -30.12
N CYS A 114 -2.68 -13.71 -31.10
CA CYS A 114 -3.28 -14.17 -32.34
C CYS A 114 -2.32 -15.00 -33.20
N GLU A 115 -1.08 -14.52 -33.41
CA GLU A 115 -0.04 -15.23 -34.19
C GLU A 115 0.31 -16.59 -33.58
N LYS A 116 0.34 -16.68 -32.25
CA LYS A 116 0.66 -17.88 -31.47
C LYS A 116 -0.53 -18.77 -31.20
N GLN A 117 -1.74 -18.34 -31.59
CA GLN A 117 -3.00 -19.05 -31.36
C GLN A 117 -3.24 -19.39 -29.88
N VAL A 118 -2.94 -18.43 -29.01
CA VAL A 118 -3.17 -18.53 -27.56
C VAL A 118 -4.14 -17.46 -27.09
N VAL A 119 -4.64 -17.63 -25.88
CA VAL A 119 -5.59 -16.69 -25.27
C VAL A 119 -4.81 -15.68 -24.43
N LEU A 120 -5.05 -14.40 -24.67
CA LEU A 120 -4.64 -13.31 -23.80
C LEU A 120 -5.89 -12.61 -23.28
N MET A 121 -5.99 -12.45 -21.96
CA MET A 121 -7.10 -11.76 -21.30
C MET A 121 -6.58 -10.80 -20.24
N GLU A 122 -7.05 -9.55 -20.26
CA GLU A 122 -6.86 -8.61 -19.16
C GLU A 122 -7.84 -8.95 -18.02
N ALA A 123 -7.32 -9.14 -16.81
CA ALA A 123 -8.05 -9.54 -15.62
C ALA A 123 -8.81 -8.36 -15.03
N LEU A 124 -9.98 -8.09 -15.60
CA LEU A 124 -10.92 -7.11 -15.11
C LEU A 124 -12.23 -7.78 -14.74
N LYS A 125 -12.30 -8.35 -13.53
CA LYS A 125 -13.46 -9.11 -13.03
C LYS A 125 -14.83 -8.46 -13.23
N THR A 126 -14.92 -7.13 -13.30
CA THR A 126 -16.18 -6.42 -13.58
C THR A 126 -16.81 -6.89 -14.88
N ALA A 127 -15.99 -7.19 -15.88
CA ALA A 127 -16.42 -7.73 -17.16
C ALA A 127 -17.15 -9.07 -16.99
N SER A 128 -16.66 -9.96 -16.14
CA SER A 128 -17.24 -11.27 -15.91
C SER A 128 -18.39 -11.28 -14.90
N CYS A 129 -18.78 -10.12 -14.34
CA CYS A 129 -19.86 -10.03 -13.36
C CYS A 129 -21.25 -10.30 -14.01
N PRO A 130 -22.04 -11.27 -13.52
CA PRO A 130 -23.38 -11.52 -14.05
C PRO A 130 -24.30 -10.30 -14.00
N GLY A 131 -24.25 -9.51 -12.92
CA GLY A 131 -25.06 -8.29 -12.83
C GLY A 131 -24.62 -7.17 -13.77
N PHE A 132 -23.33 -7.11 -14.14
CA PHE A 132 -22.88 -6.16 -15.15
C PHE A 132 -23.37 -6.57 -16.54
N GLN A 133 -23.34 -7.87 -16.84
CA GLN A 133 -23.93 -8.41 -18.07
C GLN A 133 -25.45 -8.18 -18.14
N GLY A 134 -26.14 -8.37 -17.02
CA GLY A 134 -27.55 -8.01 -16.89
C GLY A 134 -27.81 -6.53 -17.17
N LEU A 135 -26.97 -5.64 -16.63
CA LEU A 135 -27.06 -4.20 -16.91
C LEU A 135 -26.91 -3.90 -18.41
N LEU A 136 -25.91 -4.50 -19.08
CA LEU A 136 -25.71 -4.32 -20.52
C LEU A 136 -26.93 -4.78 -21.33
N GLN A 137 -27.55 -5.91 -20.94
CA GLN A 137 -28.78 -6.39 -21.56
C GLN A 137 -29.94 -5.40 -21.37
N ILE A 138 -30.12 -4.87 -20.16
CA ILE A 138 -31.17 -3.88 -19.88
C ILE A 138 -30.99 -2.60 -20.69
N VAL A 139 -29.74 -2.17 -20.88
CA VAL A 139 -29.42 -1.03 -21.75
C VAL A 139 -29.74 -1.35 -23.21
N SER A 140 -29.36 -2.54 -23.71
CA SER A 140 -29.59 -2.93 -25.11
C SER A 140 -31.07 -3.12 -25.46
N GLU A 141 -31.91 -3.46 -24.47
CA GLU A 141 -33.38 -3.47 -24.57
C GLU A 141 -33.98 -2.05 -24.71
N GLY A 142 -33.17 -0.99 -24.59
CA GLY A 142 -33.58 0.40 -24.76
C GLY A 142 -34.39 0.96 -23.59
N ARG A 143 -34.31 0.36 -22.39
CA ARG A 143 -35.11 0.75 -21.21
C ARG A 143 -34.90 2.20 -20.80
N ILE A 144 -33.67 2.71 -20.92
CA ILE A 144 -33.32 4.10 -20.59
C ILE A 144 -33.25 5.03 -21.82
N GLY A 145 -33.61 4.55 -23.02
CA GLY A 145 -33.45 5.30 -24.26
C GLY A 145 -31.98 5.43 -24.68
N GLU A 146 -31.65 6.48 -25.44
CA GLU A 146 -30.27 6.79 -25.82
C GLU A 146 -29.43 7.19 -24.61
N ILE A 147 -28.24 6.61 -24.45
CA ILE A 147 -27.28 6.97 -23.41
C ILE A 147 -26.68 8.34 -23.73
N LYS A 148 -26.66 9.24 -22.74
CA LYS A 148 -26.06 10.58 -22.84
C LYS A 148 -24.93 10.80 -21.86
N GLU A 149 -24.86 10.03 -20.78
CA GLU A 149 -23.73 10.10 -19.85
C GLU A 149 -23.45 8.76 -19.17
N VAL A 150 -22.15 8.46 -18.98
CA VAL A 150 -21.70 7.37 -18.10
C VAL A 150 -20.76 7.95 -17.05
N GLU A 151 -21.14 7.83 -15.78
CA GLU A 151 -20.28 8.15 -14.65
C GLU A 151 -19.84 6.88 -13.94
N ALA A 152 -18.54 6.74 -13.65
CA ALA A 152 -18.02 5.66 -12.83
C ALA A 152 -17.01 6.20 -11.82
N CYS A 153 -17.12 5.76 -10.56
CA CYS A 153 -16.24 6.20 -9.48
C CYS A 153 -15.64 5.00 -8.72
N PHE A 154 -14.33 4.97 -8.60
CA PHE A 154 -13.63 4.03 -7.74
C PHE A 154 -12.61 4.78 -6.89
N THR A 155 -12.89 4.90 -5.59
CA THR A 155 -11.97 5.49 -4.63
C THR A 155 -11.75 4.61 -3.40
N ARG A 156 -10.52 4.59 -2.89
CA ARG A 156 -10.16 4.03 -1.59
C ARG A 156 -9.13 4.94 -0.92
N LEU A 157 -8.97 4.83 0.40
CA LEU A 157 -7.88 5.49 1.12
C LEU A 157 -6.69 4.52 1.20
N THR A 158 -5.56 4.95 0.68
CA THR A 158 -4.34 4.14 0.55
C THR A 158 -3.22 4.85 1.30
N PRO A 159 -2.54 4.16 2.25
CA PRO A 159 -1.38 4.71 2.93
C PRO A 159 -0.30 5.20 1.94
N THR A 160 0.36 6.30 2.29
CA THR A 160 1.35 6.96 1.42
C THR A 160 2.66 6.20 1.28
N ASN A 161 2.89 5.20 2.13
CA ASN A 161 4.08 4.36 2.09
C ASN A 161 3.94 3.14 1.15
N LEU A 162 2.79 2.95 0.51
CA LEU A 162 2.58 1.85 -0.43
C LEU A 162 3.05 2.19 -1.85
N ARG A 163 3.32 1.17 -2.66
CA ARG A 163 3.78 1.29 -4.06
C ARG A 163 2.92 2.25 -4.87
N GLU A 164 1.59 2.14 -4.72
CA GLU A 164 0.63 2.96 -5.45
C GLU A 164 0.82 4.47 -5.26
N MET A 165 1.47 4.88 -4.16
CA MET A 165 1.69 6.27 -3.75
C MET A 165 3.17 6.70 -3.79
N THR A 166 4.09 5.80 -4.12
CA THR A 166 5.54 6.04 -4.07
C THR A 166 6.27 5.73 -5.37
N ASP A 167 5.71 4.89 -6.24
CA ASP A 167 6.28 4.55 -7.54
C ASP A 167 6.04 5.68 -8.55
N LEU A 168 7.09 6.43 -8.88
CA LEU A 168 7.01 7.57 -9.80
C LEU A 168 6.81 7.15 -11.26
N ALA A 169 7.16 5.92 -11.63
CA ALA A 169 7.01 5.46 -13.01
C ALA A 169 5.56 5.04 -13.30
N CYS A 170 4.92 4.32 -12.37
CA CYS A 170 3.61 3.73 -12.64
C CYS A 170 2.56 3.88 -11.54
N GLY A 171 2.89 4.48 -10.39
CA GLY A 171 1.96 4.77 -9.31
C GLY A 171 0.93 5.84 -9.68
N GLY A 172 -0.10 5.98 -8.84
CA GLY A 172 -1.20 6.91 -9.05
C GLY A 172 -2.59 6.28 -9.01
N SER A 173 -3.59 7.09 -8.67
CA SER A 173 -4.97 6.61 -8.61
C SER A 173 -5.50 6.17 -9.96
N PHE A 174 -5.11 6.88 -11.02
CA PHE A 174 -5.61 6.61 -12.36
C PHE A 174 -4.98 5.36 -12.99
N THR A 175 -3.67 5.12 -12.79
CA THR A 175 -3.03 3.88 -13.25
C THR A 175 -3.53 2.65 -12.47
N GLU A 176 -3.84 2.81 -11.19
CA GLU A 176 -4.34 1.71 -10.35
C GLU A 176 -5.81 1.34 -10.62
N MET A 177 -6.66 2.34 -10.88
CA MET A 177 -8.13 2.15 -10.92
C MET A 177 -8.77 2.53 -12.25
N GLY A 178 -8.03 3.15 -13.16
CA GLY A 178 -8.53 3.66 -14.44
C GLY A 178 -9.22 2.59 -15.27
N SER A 179 -8.65 1.38 -15.38
CA SER A 179 -9.26 0.28 -16.13
C SER A 179 -10.67 -0.06 -15.66
N TYR A 180 -10.92 -0.01 -14.34
CA TYR A 180 -12.25 -0.26 -13.79
C TYR A 180 -13.26 0.77 -14.30
N VAL A 181 -12.95 2.06 -14.14
CA VAL A 181 -13.88 3.15 -14.44
C VAL A 181 -14.04 3.41 -15.95
N MET A 182 -13.02 3.12 -16.75
CA MET A 182 -13.08 3.25 -18.22
C MET A 182 -13.84 2.11 -18.88
N TYR A 183 -13.78 0.90 -18.31
CA TYR A 183 -14.44 -0.25 -18.90
C TYR A 183 -15.95 -0.09 -19.16
N PRO A 184 -16.79 0.34 -18.19
CA PRO A 184 -18.21 0.58 -18.47
C PRO A 184 -18.43 1.70 -19.48
N VAL A 185 -17.57 2.73 -19.50
CA VAL A 185 -17.63 3.81 -20.49
C VAL A 185 -17.43 3.24 -21.90
N PHE A 186 -16.36 2.48 -22.12
CA PHE A 186 -16.08 1.89 -23.42
C PHE A 186 -17.09 0.83 -23.84
N LYS A 187 -17.66 0.08 -22.88
CA LYS A 187 -18.73 -0.88 -23.19
C LYS A 187 -20.04 -0.23 -23.61
N LEU A 188 -20.38 0.92 -23.03
CA LEU A 188 -21.68 1.57 -23.26
C LEU A 188 -21.64 2.60 -24.39
N LEU A 189 -20.52 3.32 -24.55
CA LEU A 189 -20.37 4.41 -25.53
C LEU A 189 -19.39 4.08 -26.66
N GLY A 190 -18.63 2.99 -26.55
CA GLY A 190 -17.58 2.61 -27.49
C GLY A 190 -16.21 3.22 -27.16
N THR A 191 -15.18 2.76 -27.88
CA THR A 191 -13.78 3.19 -27.70
C THR A 191 -13.43 4.46 -28.47
N GLU A 192 -14.28 4.88 -29.41
CA GLU A 192 -14.05 6.05 -30.26
C GLU A 192 -14.62 7.31 -29.61
N TYR A 193 -13.82 7.94 -28.74
CA TYR A 193 -14.11 9.26 -28.18
C TYR A 193 -13.44 10.37 -29.00
N ARG A 194 -13.97 11.59 -28.94
CA ARG A 194 -13.42 12.77 -29.64
C ARG A 194 -12.26 13.40 -28.88
N ASP A 195 -12.42 13.55 -27.57
CA ASP A 195 -11.44 14.19 -26.70
C ASP A 195 -11.49 13.63 -25.27
N ILE A 196 -10.40 13.81 -24.54
CA ILE A 196 -10.29 13.47 -23.12
C ILE A 196 -9.46 14.50 -22.37
N SER A 197 -9.93 14.91 -21.19
CA SER A 197 -9.20 15.79 -20.28
C SER A 197 -9.06 15.17 -18.88
N PHE A 198 -7.97 15.49 -18.20
CA PHE A 198 -7.66 15.00 -16.85
C PHE A 198 -7.54 16.14 -15.86
N HIS A 199 -8.18 15.99 -14.71
CA HIS A 199 -8.05 16.90 -13.58
C HIS A 199 -7.63 16.12 -12.34
N SER A 200 -6.40 16.36 -11.88
CA SER A 200 -5.78 15.59 -10.81
C SER A 200 -5.41 16.43 -9.61
N TYR A 201 -5.74 15.93 -8.41
CA TYR A 201 -5.17 16.37 -7.15
C TYR A 201 -4.00 15.44 -6.80
N ARG A 202 -2.83 16.02 -6.55
CA ARG A 202 -1.56 15.29 -6.46
C ARG A 202 -0.97 15.33 -5.06
N CYS A 203 -0.16 14.32 -4.78
CA CYS A 203 0.84 14.35 -3.73
C CYS A 203 1.93 15.39 -4.05
N VAL A 204 2.71 15.74 -3.02
CA VAL A 204 3.93 16.55 -3.20
C VAL A 204 5.00 15.87 -4.07
N ASN A 205 4.97 14.54 -4.18
CA ASN A 205 5.85 13.77 -5.08
C ASN A 205 5.32 13.69 -6.53
N GLY A 206 4.26 14.42 -6.87
CA GLY A 206 3.69 14.47 -8.22
C GLY A 206 2.75 13.33 -8.58
N ILE A 207 2.63 12.27 -7.76
CA ILE A 207 1.69 11.16 -7.99
C ILE A 207 0.25 11.63 -7.73
N ASP A 208 -0.71 11.25 -8.58
CA ASP A 208 -2.11 11.63 -8.43
C ASP A 208 -2.80 10.86 -7.27
N LYS A 209 -3.32 11.61 -6.29
CA LYS A 209 -4.15 11.10 -5.20
C LYS A 209 -5.61 10.90 -5.62
N TYR A 210 -6.06 11.70 -6.57
CA TYR A 210 -7.42 11.68 -7.11
C TYR A 210 -7.40 12.26 -8.51
N THR A 211 -8.04 11.58 -9.45
CA THR A 211 -8.11 12.01 -10.84
C THR A 211 -9.54 11.89 -11.34
N ARG A 212 -10.01 12.94 -12.03
CA ARG A 212 -11.22 12.91 -12.84
C ARG A 212 -10.83 12.99 -14.31
N ALA A 213 -11.16 11.95 -15.07
CA ALA A 213 -11.05 11.95 -16.52
C ALA A 213 -12.43 12.21 -17.13
N LEU A 214 -12.50 13.15 -18.07
CA LEU A 214 -13.72 13.55 -18.76
C LEU A 214 -13.58 13.21 -20.24
N PHE A 215 -14.49 12.39 -20.76
CA PHE A 215 -14.55 12.00 -22.17
C PHE A 215 -15.65 12.77 -22.89
N ASP A 216 -15.32 13.28 -24.07
CA ASP A 216 -16.28 13.86 -25.01
C ASP A 216 -16.53 12.91 -26.18
N TYR A 217 -17.78 12.49 -26.36
CA TYR A 217 -18.25 11.72 -27.53
C TYR A 217 -19.10 12.58 -28.50
N GLY A 218 -19.29 13.86 -28.19
CA GLY A 218 -20.10 14.82 -28.94
C GLY A 218 -21.53 14.90 -28.43
N GLU A 219 -22.33 13.87 -28.69
CA GLU A 219 -23.72 13.80 -28.23
C GLU A 219 -23.88 13.08 -26.89
N ALA A 220 -22.78 12.58 -26.32
CA ALA A 220 -22.70 11.94 -25.02
C ALA A 220 -21.37 12.30 -24.34
N PHE A 221 -21.32 12.11 -23.02
CA PHE A 221 -20.14 12.40 -22.20
C PHE A 221 -19.84 11.23 -21.25
N ALA A 222 -18.63 11.17 -20.72
CA ALA A 222 -18.36 10.27 -19.59
C ALA A 222 -17.42 10.90 -18.57
N SER A 223 -17.57 10.48 -17.32
CA SER A 223 -16.72 10.92 -16.21
C SER A 223 -16.22 9.74 -15.39
N CYS A 224 -14.91 9.51 -15.44
CA CYS A 224 -14.22 8.49 -14.65
C CYS A 224 -13.52 9.14 -13.45
N LYS A 225 -13.88 8.74 -12.23
CA LYS A 225 -13.30 9.25 -10.98
C LYS A 225 -12.47 8.15 -10.31
N THR A 226 -11.17 8.38 -10.12
CA THR A 226 -10.27 7.48 -9.39
C THR A 226 -9.70 8.17 -8.17
N GLY A 227 -9.43 7.42 -7.09
CA GLY A 227 -8.85 8.01 -5.88
C GLY A 227 -8.14 7.02 -4.97
N LEU A 228 -6.95 7.40 -4.52
CA LEU A 228 -6.16 6.72 -3.49
C LEU A 228 -6.01 7.57 -2.22
N GLY A 229 -6.16 8.90 -2.32
CA GLY A 229 -6.08 9.82 -1.17
C GLY A 229 -7.34 10.65 -0.92
N VAL A 230 -8.37 10.49 -1.74
CA VAL A 230 -9.66 11.19 -1.60
C VAL A 230 -10.78 10.16 -1.70
N LYS A 231 -11.68 10.14 -0.72
CA LYS A 231 -12.90 9.33 -0.76
C LYS A 231 -14.04 10.13 -1.38
N SER A 232 -14.73 9.51 -2.33
CA SER A 232 -15.93 10.04 -2.99
C SER A 232 -17.02 8.98 -2.97
N GLU A 233 -18.28 9.41 -3.14
CA GLU A 233 -19.38 8.48 -3.44
C GLU A 233 -19.01 7.63 -4.65
N GLY A 234 -19.10 6.31 -4.50
CA GLY A 234 -18.44 5.33 -5.35
C GLY A 234 -19.34 4.71 -6.39
N GLN A 235 -20.52 5.30 -6.67
CA GLN A 235 -21.51 4.74 -7.58
C GLN A 235 -21.11 4.80 -9.06
N MET A 236 -21.79 3.99 -9.87
CA MET A 236 -21.84 4.10 -11.33
C MET A 236 -23.24 4.54 -11.75
N ILE A 237 -23.33 5.51 -12.67
CA ILE A 237 -24.58 6.01 -13.23
C ILE A 237 -24.52 5.92 -14.76
N VAL A 238 -25.60 5.42 -15.36
CA VAL A 238 -25.80 5.44 -16.82
C VAL A 238 -27.05 6.26 -17.09
N SER A 239 -26.87 7.49 -17.56
CA SER A 239 -27.96 8.43 -17.84
C SER A 239 -28.43 8.27 -19.28
N GLY A 240 -29.73 8.08 -19.46
CA GLY A 240 -30.37 8.01 -20.76
C GLY A 240 -31.53 8.98 -20.93
N THR A 241 -32.03 9.10 -22.15
CA THR A 241 -33.10 10.03 -22.53
C THR A 241 -34.48 9.70 -21.95
N LYS A 242 -34.69 8.48 -21.41
CA LYS A 242 -35.98 8.04 -20.83
C LYS A 242 -35.90 7.67 -19.35
N GLY A 243 -34.70 7.60 -18.79
CA GLY A 243 -34.44 7.12 -17.44
C GLY A 243 -32.94 6.95 -17.23
N TYR A 244 -32.57 6.37 -16.08
CA TYR A 244 -31.17 6.16 -15.74
C TYR A 244 -30.99 4.89 -14.92
N ILE A 245 -29.80 4.31 -15.00
CA ILE A 245 -29.38 3.19 -14.16
C ILE A 245 -28.45 3.70 -13.07
N VAL A 246 -28.68 3.28 -11.83
CA VAL A 246 -27.77 3.52 -10.71
C VAL A 246 -27.28 2.20 -10.14
N VAL A 247 -25.96 2.10 -9.98
CA VAL A 247 -25.29 0.94 -9.36
C VAL A 247 -24.44 1.45 -8.20
N GLN A 248 -24.80 1.05 -6.99
CA GLN A 248 -24.08 1.48 -5.78
C GLN A 248 -22.72 0.79 -5.69
N ALA A 249 -21.77 1.44 -5.01
CA ALA A 249 -20.49 0.81 -4.68
C ALA A 249 -20.72 -0.45 -3.82
N PRO A 250 -20.02 -1.57 -4.06
CA PRO A 250 -19.00 -1.79 -5.10
C PRO A 250 -19.61 -2.19 -6.46
N TRP A 251 -19.85 -1.26 -7.38
CA TRP A 251 -20.44 -1.57 -8.69
C TRP A 251 -19.53 -2.43 -9.56
N TRP A 252 -18.22 -2.42 -9.32
CA TRP A 252 -17.27 -3.34 -9.95
C TRP A 252 -17.52 -4.82 -9.56
N MET A 253 -18.37 -5.06 -8.57
CA MET A 253 -19.01 -6.34 -8.23
C MET A 253 -20.53 -6.17 -8.30
N THR A 254 -21.05 -5.93 -9.51
CA THR A 254 -22.48 -5.59 -9.72
C THR A 254 -23.40 -6.71 -9.21
N ARG A 255 -23.91 -6.54 -7.99
CA ARG A 255 -24.89 -7.44 -7.35
C ARG A 255 -26.31 -6.93 -7.47
N HIS A 256 -26.46 -5.62 -7.47
CA HIS A 256 -27.74 -4.95 -7.48
C HIS A 256 -27.65 -3.67 -8.30
N PHE A 257 -28.67 -3.39 -9.10
CA PHE A 257 -28.86 -2.09 -9.70
C PHE A 257 -30.34 -1.75 -9.85
N GLU A 258 -30.62 -0.45 -9.96
CA GLU A 258 -31.96 0.06 -10.18
C GLU A 258 -32.03 0.79 -11.51
N VAL A 259 -33.10 0.56 -12.26
CA VAL A 259 -33.51 1.41 -13.38
C VAL A 259 -34.58 2.35 -12.86
N ARG A 260 -34.33 3.65 -12.98
CA ARG A 260 -35.18 4.73 -12.49
C ARG A 260 -35.65 5.59 -13.66
N TYR A 261 -36.83 6.17 -13.51
CA TYR A 261 -37.52 6.96 -14.53
C TYR A 261 -37.95 8.31 -13.95
N GLU A 262 -38.54 9.16 -14.80
CA GLU A 262 -39.10 10.45 -14.38
C GLU A 262 -40.13 10.31 -13.26
N ASP A 263 -41.00 9.28 -13.33
CA ASP A 263 -41.91 8.94 -12.24
C ASP A 263 -41.13 8.27 -11.09
N PRO A 264 -40.99 8.91 -9.91
CA PRO A 264 -40.24 8.34 -8.79
C PRO A 264 -40.88 7.07 -8.23
N GLY A 265 -42.17 6.84 -8.49
CA GLY A 265 -42.87 5.61 -8.12
C GLY A 265 -42.49 4.41 -8.99
N ARG A 266 -41.90 4.64 -10.17
CA ARG A 266 -41.46 3.61 -11.09
C ARG A 266 -39.97 3.31 -10.91
N VAL A 267 -39.67 2.26 -10.17
CA VAL A 267 -38.30 1.74 -9.98
C VAL A 267 -38.28 0.25 -10.27
N GLU A 268 -37.43 -0.16 -11.21
CA GLU A 268 -37.17 -1.56 -11.52
C GLU A 268 -35.87 -1.99 -10.83
N ARG A 269 -35.92 -3.11 -10.10
CA ARG A 269 -34.80 -3.60 -9.28
C ARG A 269 -34.32 -4.93 -9.83
N PHE A 270 -33.01 -5.06 -9.95
CA PHE A 270 -32.36 -6.27 -10.46
C PHE A 270 -31.32 -6.73 -9.45
N ASP A 271 -31.42 -8.01 -9.07
CA ASP A 271 -30.55 -8.65 -8.11
C ASP A 271 -29.88 -9.86 -8.75
N TYR A 272 -28.56 -9.92 -8.63
CA TYR A 272 -27.72 -10.98 -9.17
C TYR A 272 -26.89 -11.58 -8.03
N PRO A 273 -27.04 -12.89 -7.76
CA PRO A 273 -26.17 -13.56 -6.80
C PRO A 273 -24.72 -13.47 -7.28
N TYR A 274 -23.81 -13.24 -6.33
CA TYR A 274 -22.40 -13.03 -6.63
C TYR A 274 -21.54 -13.68 -5.55
N GLU A 275 -20.79 -14.70 -5.93
CA GLU A 275 -19.95 -15.49 -5.02
C GLU A 275 -18.57 -14.84 -4.81
N GLY A 276 -18.09 -14.90 -3.57
CA GLY A 276 -16.71 -14.52 -3.22
C GLY A 276 -16.30 -13.12 -3.69
N SER A 277 -15.02 -13.00 -4.09
CA SER A 277 -14.36 -11.78 -4.55
C SER A 277 -14.66 -11.41 -6.00
N GLY A 278 -15.24 -12.32 -6.78
CA GLY A 278 -15.47 -12.18 -8.21
C GLY A 278 -14.38 -12.71 -9.13
N LEU A 279 -13.20 -13.03 -8.58
CA LEU A 279 -12.06 -13.55 -9.35
C LEU A 279 -12.36 -14.91 -9.99
N LYS A 280 -13.28 -15.69 -9.40
CA LYS A 280 -13.75 -16.97 -9.97
C LYS A 280 -14.39 -16.80 -11.35
N TYR A 281 -15.22 -15.78 -11.54
CA TYR A 281 -15.93 -15.58 -12.81
C TYR A 281 -14.97 -15.21 -13.95
N GLU A 282 -13.92 -14.41 -13.68
CA GLU A 282 -12.89 -14.13 -14.70
C GLU A 282 -12.03 -15.36 -14.99
N CYS A 283 -11.73 -16.18 -13.98
CA CYS A 283 -10.97 -17.42 -14.15
C CYS A 283 -11.76 -18.45 -14.99
N GLU A 284 -13.06 -18.60 -14.72
CA GLU A 284 -13.94 -19.45 -15.51
C GLU A 284 -14.06 -18.96 -16.95
N GLU A 285 -14.25 -17.65 -17.17
CA GLU A 285 -14.30 -17.08 -18.53
C GLU A 285 -12.99 -17.30 -19.29
N PHE A 286 -11.85 -17.12 -18.61
CA PHE A 286 -10.55 -17.41 -19.18
C PHE A 286 -10.42 -18.88 -19.60
N TYR A 287 -10.86 -19.81 -18.74
CA TYR A 287 -10.90 -21.24 -19.08
C TYR A 287 -11.77 -21.52 -20.31
N GLN A 288 -12.99 -20.97 -20.36
CA GLN A 288 -13.92 -21.18 -21.49
C GLN A 288 -13.32 -20.69 -22.82
N ARG A 289 -12.58 -19.57 -22.80
CA ARG A 289 -11.86 -19.07 -23.97
C ARG A 289 -10.75 -20.02 -24.42
N ILE A 290 -10.01 -20.60 -23.48
CA ILE A 290 -9.00 -21.61 -23.81
C ILE A 290 -9.66 -22.83 -24.46
N GLN A 291 -10.76 -23.34 -23.90
CA GLN A 291 -11.47 -24.48 -24.49
C GLN A 291 -11.95 -24.20 -25.92
N LYS A 292 -12.53 -23.02 -26.17
CA LYS A 292 -12.94 -22.58 -27.51
C LYS A 292 -11.76 -22.43 -28.47
N CYS A 293 -10.60 -21.97 -27.97
CA CYS A 293 -9.37 -21.86 -28.76
C CYS A 293 -8.82 -23.24 -29.17
N LEU A 294 -8.98 -24.25 -28.30
CA LEU A 294 -8.48 -25.61 -28.53
C LEU A 294 -9.43 -26.47 -29.39
N SER A 295 -10.73 -26.16 -29.46
CA SER A 295 -11.68 -26.91 -30.30
C SER A 295 -11.56 -26.51 -31.78
N LYS A 296 -11.39 -27.49 -32.68
CA LYS A 296 -11.20 -27.30 -34.15
C LYS A 296 -12.40 -26.69 -34.91
N GLU A 297 -13.45 -26.25 -34.22
CA GLU A 297 -14.52 -25.38 -34.77
C GLU A 297 -14.00 -23.95 -35.06
N ALA A 298 -12.74 -23.71 -34.68
CA ALA A 298 -11.89 -22.54 -34.80
C ALA A 298 -11.43 -22.10 -36.22
N ARG A 299 -12.24 -22.17 -37.28
CA ARG A 299 -11.92 -21.39 -38.50
C ARG A 299 -12.42 -19.94 -38.48
N ASP A 300 -13.25 -19.60 -37.50
CA ASP A 300 -13.84 -18.28 -37.31
C ASP A 300 -13.62 -17.72 -35.88
N VAL A 301 -12.51 -18.08 -35.22
CA VAL A 301 -12.18 -17.70 -33.82
C VAL A 301 -12.26 -16.18 -33.60
N GLN A 302 -11.87 -15.38 -34.60
CA GLN A 302 -11.94 -13.92 -34.50
C GLN A 302 -13.38 -13.37 -34.49
N ASN A 303 -14.34 -14.06 -35.13
CA ASN A 303 -15.74 -13.67 -35.08
C ASN A 303 -16.46 -14.24 -33.83
N SER A 304 -16.05 -15.41 -33.32
CA SER A 304 -16.66 -16.03 -32.14
C SER A 304 -16.13 -15.51 -30.79
N LEU A 305 -15.01 -14.78 -30.79
CA LEU A 305 -14.52 -14.02 -29.63
C LEU A 305 -15.20 -12.64 -29.47
N LYS A 306 -16.15 -12.27 -30.35
CA LYS A 306 -17.17 -11.24 -30.09
C LYS A 306 -18.21 -11.72 -29.07
N ALA A 307 -17.79 -12.42 -28.02
CA ALA A 307 -18.62 -12.56 -26.84
C ALA A 307 -18.70 -11.15 -26.23
N GLU A 308 -19.85 -10.50 -26.37
CA GLU A 308 -20.15 -9.14 -25.89
C GLU A 308 -19.83 -8.95 -24.39
N ALA A 309 -19.70 -10.07 -23.66
CA ALA A 309 -19.62 -10.16 -22.21
C ALA A 309 -18.24 -10.01 -21.55
N VAL A 310 -17.14 -9.68 -22.26
CA VAL A 310 -15.80 -9.56 -21.63
C VAL A 310 -15.01 -8.39 -22.22
N VAL A 311 -13.91 -8.00 -21.57
CA VAL A 311 -12.92 -7.06 -22.11
C VAL A 311 -12.41 -7.56 -23.46
N THR A 312 -12.63 -6.77 -24.50
CA THR A 312 -12.13 -7.05 -25.84
C THR A 312 -10.71 -6.50 -26.03
N ALA A 313 -9.98 -7.00 -27.04
CA ALA A 313 -8.68 -6.45 -27.40
C ALA A 313 -8.77 -4.95 -27.71
N THR A 314 -9.82 -4.52 -28.41
CA THR A 314 -10.07 -3.10 -28.72
C THR A 314 -10.24 -2.26 -27.46
N GLU A 315 -11.02 -2.74 -26.48
CA GLU A 315 -11.22 -2.03 -25.20
C GLU A 315 -9.93 -1.97 -24.37
N SER A 316 -9.18 -3.07 -24.28
CA SER A 316 -7.92 -3.10 -23.54
C SER A 316 -6.87 -2.17 -24.17
N VAL A 317 -6.74 -2.17 -25.50
CA VAL A 317 -5.87 -1.25 -26.25
C VAL A 317 -6.30 0.21 -26.04
N ALA A 318 -7.62 0.50 -26.05
CA ALA A 318 -8.12 1.85 -25.80
C ALA A 318 -7.82 2.31 -24.37
N MET A 319 -8.00 1.45 -23.36
CA MET A 319 -7.65 1.76 -21.96
C MET A 319 -6.17 2.04 -21.81
N ALA A 320 -5.30 1.22 -22.42
CA ALA A 320 -3.85 1.44 -22.41
C ALA A 320 -3.47 2.78 -23.09
N GLY A 321 -4.13 3.15 -24.19
CA GLY A 321 -3.92 4.45 -24.84
C GLY A 321 -4.33 5.65 -23.98
N VAL A 322 -5.43 5.53 -23.22
CA VAL A 322 -5.83 6.57 -22.26
C VAL A 322 -4.84 6.67 -21.10
N MET A 323 -4.34 5.55 -20.59
CA MET A 323 -3.30 5.53 -19.55
C MET A 323 -2.00 6.15 -20.04
N GLU A 324 -1.59 5.88 -21.27
CA GLU A 324 -0.42 6.48 -21.91
C GLU A 324 -0.58 7.99 -22.03
N ASN A 325 -1.75 8.46 -22.50
CA ASN A 325 -2.05 9.89 -22.58
C ASN A 325 -1.99 10.56 -21.20
N PHE A 326 -2.60 9.94 -20.18
CA PHE A 326 -2.53 10.41 -18.80
C PHE A 326 -1.09 10.52 -18.31
N LEU A 327 -0.30 9.44 -18.43
CA LEU A 327 1.09 9.43 -17.95
C LEU A 327 1.96 10.46 -18.67
N ASN A 328 1.77 10.65 -19.98
CA ASN A 328 2.45 11.69 -20.75
C ASN A 328 2.15 13.10 -20.21
N ALA A 329 0.91 13.35 -19.77
CA ALA A 329 0.53 14.61 -19.13
C ALA A 329 1.14 14.79 -17.72
N GLU A 330 1.54 13.71 -17.06
CA GLU A 330 2.14 13.72 -15.72
C GLU A 330 3.68 13.81 -15.72
N VAL A 331 4.35 13.60 -16.86
CA VAL A 331 5.83 13.47 -16.94
C VAL A 331 6.56 14.66 -16.30
N GLU A 332 6.24 15.88 -16.72
CA GLU A 332 6.94 17.07 -16.22
C GLU A 332 6.67 17.29 -14.73
N VAL A 333 5.43 17.04 -14.27
CA VAL A 333 5.07 17.20 -12.85
C VAL A 333 5.86 16.22 -11.96
N ARG A 334 6.00 14.96 -12.38
CA ARG A 334 6.77 13.96 -11.64
C ARG A 334 8.28 14.25 -11.68
N LYS A 335 8.78 14.70 -12.82
CA LYS A 335 10.18 15.10 -12.99
C LYS A 335 10.56 16.31 -12.13
N ASP A 336 9.70 17.32 -12.05
CA ASP A 336 9.89 18.47 -11.17
C ASP A 336 9.94 18.04 -9.70
N ALA A 337 9.07 17.09 -9.31
CA ALA A 337 9.10 16.51 -7.97
C ALA A 337 10.42 15.75 -7.69
N GLU A 338 10.93 14.97 -8.65
CA GLU A 338 12.23 14.30 -8.51
C GLU A 338 13.40 15.29 -8.37
N ILE A 339 13.40 16.38 -9.14
CA ILE A 339 14.41 17.45 -9.05
C ILE A 339 14.36 18.08 -7.66
N ARG A 340 13.16 18.48 -7.20
CA ARG A 340 12.96 19.06 -5.88
C ARG A 340 13.42 18.12 -4.76
N LEU A 341 13.14 16.82 -4.87
CA LEU A 341 13.60 15.82 -3.90
C LEU A 341 15.13 15.81 -3.81
N LYS A 342 15.82 15.83 -4.96
CA LYS A 342 17.30 15.87 -5.01
C LYS A 342 17.85 17.14 -4.40
N GLU A 343 17.24 18.29 -4.66
CA GLU A 343 17.63 19.57 -4.06
C GLU A 343 17.48 19.54 -2.53
N ILE A 344 16.34 19.05 -2.02
CA ILE A 344 16.11 18.90 -0.57
C ILE A 344 17.20 18.02 0.07
N LEU A 345 17.52 16.89 -0.55
CA LEU A 345 18.52 15.95 -0.02
C LEU A 345 19.96 16.47 -0.12
N GLN A 346 20.26 17.32 -1.10
CA GLN A 346 21.55 18.00 -1.22
C GLN A 346 21.74 19.07 -0.13
N GLU A 347 20.69 19.82 0.18
CA GLU A 347 20.72 20.82 1.25
C GLU A 347 20.73 20.18 2.64
N ARG A 348 19.94 19.11 2.82
CA ARG A 348 19.81 18.42 4.09
C ARG A 348 19.66 16.90 3.89
N PRO A 349 20.75 16.15 4.05
CA PRO A 349 20.72 14.69 4.01
C PRO A 349 19.75 14.10 5.05
N MET A 350 19.11 12.99 4.70
CA MET A 350 18.22 12.26 5.62
C MET A 350 19.03 11.73 6.82
N ARG A 351 18.46 11.82 8.02
CA ARG A 351 19.07 11.32 9.26
C ARG A 351 18.19 10.26 9.90
N TYR A 352 18.79 9.35 10.66
CA TYR A 352 18.11 8.16 11.15
C TYR A 352 18.19 8.04 12.67
N TRP A 353 17.08 7.65 13.28
CA TRP A 353 16.92 7.32 14.69
C TRP A 353 16.65 5.83 14.85
N ALA A 354 17.22 5.24 15.90
CA ALA A 354 17.02 3.83 16.23
C ALA A 354 15.75 3.65 17.08
N HIS A 355 14.68 3.13 16.47
CA HIS A 355 13.38 2.90 17.11
C HIS A 355 13.48 1.75 18.11
N ARG A 356 13.31 2.07 19.41
CA ARG A 356 13.50 1.13 20.52
C ARG A 356 14.92 0.53 20.53
N GLY A 357 15.90 1.26 20.01
CA GLY A 357 17.26 0.78 19.71
C GLY A 357 17.36 0.05 18.36
N CYS A 358 18.39 -0.79 18.19
CA CYS A 358 18.50 -1.69 17.02
C CYS A 358 17.60 -2.94 17.19
N SER A 359 16.29 -2.70 17.26
CA SER A 359 15.27 -3.65 17.74
C SER A 359 15.06 -4.90 16.86
N MET A 360 15.71 -4.97 15.71
CA MET A 360 15.69 -6.17 14.85
C MET A 360 16.85 -7.13 15.07
N GLU A 361 17.97 -6.65 15.61
CA GLU A 361 19.12 -7.49 15.97
C GLU A 361 19.19 -7.74 17.50
N TRP A 362 18.48 -6.91 18.27
CA TRP A 362 18.49 -6.90 19.73
C TRP A 362 17.06 -6.79 20.27
N PRO A 363 16.77 -7.35 21.47
CA PRO A 363 15.50 -7.12 22.14
C PRO A 363 15.12 -5.64 22.21
N GLU A 364 13.93 -5.28 21.75
CA GLU A 364 13.48 -3.88 21.73
C GLU A 364 13.44 -3.25 23.13
N ASN A 365 13.73 -1.94 23.22
CA ASN A 365 13.67 -1.15 24.45
C ASN A 365 14.60 -1.67 25.58
N THR A 366 15.79 -2.14 25.21
CA THR A 366 16.78 -2.68 26.16
C THR A 366 18.10 -1.92 26.11
N ILE A 367 18.87 -2.03 27.19
CA ILE A 367 20.19 -1.38 27.28
C ILE A 367 21.10 -1.83 26.14
N GLU A 368 21.08 -3.12 25.82
CA GLU A 368 21.89 -3.68 24.73
C GLU A 368 21.50 -3.12 23.37
N ALA A 369 20.19 -2.99 23.10
CA ALA A 369 19.69 -2.39 21.85
C ALA A 369 20.07 -0.91 21.73
N PHE A 370 20.03 -0.15 22.83
CA PHE A 370 20.43 1.26 22.86
C PHE A 370 21.95 1.44 22.72
N VAL A 371 22.76 0.60 23.37
CA VAL A 371 24.22 0.62 23.20
C VAL A 371 24.61 0.28 21.77
N ALA A 372 24.00 -0.75 21.17
CA ALA A 372 24.23 -1.11 19.77
C ALA A 372 23.91 0.08 18.83
N ALA A 373 22.78 0.76 19.05
CA ALA A 373 22.41 1.94 18.30
C ALA A 373 23.38 3.13 18.51
N ALA A 374 23.83 3.36 19.75
CA ALA A 374 24.76 4.44 20.10
C ALA A 374 26.18 4.22 19.54
N GLU A 375 26.56 2.97 19.30
CA GLU A 375 27.83 2.60 18.67
C GLU A 375 27.79 2.71 17.14
N LEU A 376 26.60 2.68 16.54
CA LEU A 376 26.39 2.71 15.09
C LEU A 376 26.66 4.11 14.49
N PRO A 377 27.68 4.28 13.61
CA PRO A 377 27.94 5.58 12.99
C PRO A 377 26.78 6.04 12.10
N GLY A 378 26.40 7.30 12.21
CA GLY A 378 25.36 7.92 11.38
C GLY A 378 23.96 7.95 12.00
N VAL A 379 23.74 7.25 13.13
CA VAL A 379 22.53 7.40 13.94
C VAL A 379 22.61 8.71 14.72
N VAL A 380 21.55 9.52 14.66
CA VAL A 380 21.48 10.81 15.37
C VAL A 380 20.90 10.68 16.78
N GLY A 381 20.15 9.62 17.05
CA GLY A 381 19.56 9.38 18.35
C GLY A 381 18.84 8.05 18.45
N ILE A 382 18.44 7.73 19.67
CA ILE A 382 17.60 6.58 19.99
C ILE A 382 16.19 7.06 20.33
N GLU A 383 15.20 6.24 20.02
CA GLU A 383 13.82 6.42 20.47
C GLU A 383 13.52 5.32 21.50
N LEU A 384 12.79 5.67 22.57
CA LEU A 384 12.35 4.74 23.60
C LEU A 384 11.00 5.13 24.19
N ASP A 385 10.27 4.15 24.72
CA ASP A 385 8.95 4.31 25.31
C ASP A 385 9.00 4.24 26.84
N VAL A 386 8.33 5.16 27.56
CA VAL A 386 8.23 5.12 29.02
C VAL A 386 6.81 4.93 29.54
N GLN A 387 6.71 4.14 30.61
CA GLN A 387 5.49 3.83 31.35
C GLN A 387 5.76 3.86 32.88
N LEU A 388 4.71 3.99 33.70
CA LEU A 388 4.83 3.82 35.15
C LEU A 388 4.42 2.42 35.60
N THR A 389 5.21 1.88 36.53
CA THR A 389 4.87 0.70 37.32
C THR A 389 3.80 1.02 38.38
N LYS A 390 3.26 -0.03 39.01
CA LYS A 390 2.31 0.05 40.14
C LYS A 390 2.84 0.84 41.33
N ASP A 391 4.12 0.73 41.62
CA ASP A 391 4.84 1.46 42.68
C ASP A 391 5.40 2.82 42.20
N GLY A 392 5.14 3.19 40.94
CA GLY A 392 5.39 4.52 40.40
C GLY A 392 6.81 4.76 39.88
N GLU A 393 7.56 3.71 39.58
CA GLU A 393 8.87 3.78 38.93
C GLU A 393 8.71 3.97 37.41
N VAL A 394 9.63 4.71 36.78
CA VAL A 394 9.62 4.93 35.33
C VAL A 394 10.42 3.83 34.64
N VAL A 395 9.74 3.00 33.86
CA VAL A 395 10.34 1.88 33.11
C VAL A 395 10.27 2.12 31.61
N VAL A 396 11.19 1.49 30.88
CA VAL A 396 11.29 1.61 29.43
C VAL A 396 10.70 0.37 28.77
N PHE A 397 9.52 0.52 28.15
CA PHE A 397 8.76 -0.59 27.58
C PHE A 397 7.66 -0.08 26.62
N HIS A 398 7.50 -0.71 25.46
CA HIS A 398 6.59 -0.20 24.40
C HIS A 398 5.11 -0.52 24.65
N ASP A 399 4.75 -1.80 24.78
CA ASP A 399 3.33 -2.20 24.87
C ASP A 399 2.77 -1.95 26.27
N GLU A 400 1.49 -1.63 26.40
CA GLU A 400 0.87 -1.55 27.72
C GLU A 400 0.85 -2.91 28.42
N ASN A 401 0.74 -4.00 27.64
CA ASN A 401 0.81 -5.39 28.11
C ASN A 401 2.14 -6.03 27.73
N VAL A 402 2.78 -6.69 28.69
CA VAL A 402 4.13 -7.25 28.52
C VAL A 402 4.17 -8.55 27.68
N SER A 403 3.01 -9.14 27.36
CA SER A 403 2.91 -10.51 26.82
C SER A 403 3.49 -10.73 25.41
N ARG A 404 3.73 -9.66 24.64
CA ARG A 404 4.26 -9.82 23.26
C ARG A 404 5.72 -10.24 23.26
N VAL A 405 6.52 -9.72 24.19
CA VAL A 405 7.99 -9.84 24.18
C VAL A 405 8.57 -10.41 25.47
N THR A 406 7.71 -10.71 26.45
CA THR A 406 8.10 -11.31 27.74
C THR A 406 7.26 -12.53 28.08
N ASP A 407 7.59 -13.20 29.19
CA ASP A 407 6.80 -14.27 29.80
C ASP A 407 5.66 -13.79 30.72
N GLY A 408 5.49 -12.48 30.88
CA GLY A 408 4.37 -11.92 31.62
C GLY A 408 3.07 -11.90 30.81
N SER A 409 1.97 -11.54 31.45
CA SER A 409 0.65 -11.45 30.78
C SER A 409 -0.21 -10.26 31.20
N GLN A 410 0.27 -9.44 32.14
CA GLN A 410 -0.45 -8.29 32.67
C GLN A 410 0.11 -6.98 32.09
N ARG A 411 -0.50 -5.86 32.47
CA ARG A 411 -0.03 -4.55 32.04
C ARG A 411 1.12 -4.08 32.92
N VAL A 412 1.97 -3.20 32.38
CA VAL A 412 3.09 -2.59 33.12
C VAL A 412 2.60 -1.93 34.42
N VAL A 413 1.46 -1.24 34.37
CA VAL A 413 0.84 -0.56 35.53
C VAL A 413 0.38 -1.50 36.65
N ASP A 414 0.22 -2.79 36.35
CA ASP A 414 -0.26 -3.79 37.30
C ASP A 414 0.90 -4.46 38.09
N TYR A 415 2.14 -4.26 37.66
CA TYR A 415 3.35 -4.80 38.30
C TYR A 415 4.13 -3.73 39.07
N THR A 416 4.74 -4.10 40.19
CA THR A 416 5.83 -3.33 40.83
C THR A 416 7.13 -3.44 40.02
N LEU A 417 8.08 -2.52 40.23
CA LEU A 417 9.39 -2.60 39.57
C LEU A 417 10.09 -3.94 39.86
N ALA A 418 10.03 -4.40 41.12
CA ALA A 418 10.63 -5.67 41.53
C ALA A 418 10.03 -6.85 40.75
N GLU A 419 8.70 -6.88 40.56
CA GLU A 419 8.04 -7.94 39.78
C GLU A 419 8.37 -7.83 38.28
N LEU A 420 8.46 -6.63 37.70
CA LEU A 420 8.85 -6.45 36.29
C LEU A 420 10.29 -6.88 36.01
N LYS A 421 11.20 -6.67 36.96
CA LYS A 421 12.62 -7.05 36.83
C LYS A 421 12.84 -8.56 36.82
N GLU A 422 11.86 -9.35 37.24
CA GLU A 422 11.92 -10.82 37.13
C GLU A 422 11.54 -11.32 35.74
N LEU A 423 10.81 -10.52 34.94
CA LEU A 423 10.45 -10.87 33.57
C LEU A 423 11.67 -10.81 32.64
N TRP A 424 11.74 -11.75 31.70
CA TRP A 424 12.77 -11.73 30.66
C TRP A 424 12.19 -11.19 29.36
N ILE A 425 13.02 -10.48 28.58
CA ILE A 425 12.69 -10.09 27.20
C ILE A 425 13.39 -11.08 26.27
N ALA A 426 12.63 -11.67 25.35
CA ALA A 426 13.08 -12.73 24.45
C ALA A 426 13.72 -12.21 23.15
N PRO A 427 14.90 -12.72 22.76
CA PRO A 427 15.28 -12.85 21.35
C PRO A 427 15.63 -14.31 21.04
N GLY A 428 14.74 -15.26 21.34
CA GLY A 428 15.14 -16.67 21.34
C GLY A 428 16.23 -16.98 22.37
N ASP A 429 16.61 -18.26 22.45
CA ASP A 429 17.21 -18.88 23.64
C ASP A 429 18.62 -18.41 24.07
N GLU A 430 19.25 -17.42 23.41
CA GLU A 430 20.68 -17.12 23.65
C GLU A 430 21.03 -15.69 24.18
N LYS A 431 20.09 -14.73 24.24
CA LYS A 431 20.37 -13.39 24.84
C LYS A 431 19.25 -12.94 25.79
N GLN A 432 19.29 -13.38 27.05
CA GLN A 432 18.35 -12.93 28.07
C GLN A 432 18.69 -11.51 28.55
N THR A 433 17.75 -10.58 28.45
CA THR A 433 17.86 -9.23 29.05
C THR A 433 16.65 -8.92 29.93
N ARG A 434 16.65 -7.77 30.60
CA ARG A 434 15.64 -7.33 31.56
C ARG A 434 15.06 -5.98 31.15
N ILE A 435 13.83 -5.74 31.56
CA ILE A 435 13.16 -4.45 31.38
C ILE A 435 13.99 -3.38 32.12
N PRO A 436 14.53 -2.35 31.43
CA PRO A 436 15.28 -1.30 32.09
C PRO A 436 14.35 -0.25 32.70
N THR A 437 14.83 0.39 33.75
CA THR A 437 14.32 1.66 34.25
C THR A 437 14.86 2.78 33.38
N LEU A 438 14.16 3.92 33.35
CA LEU A 438 14.68 5.10 32.67
C LEU A 438 16.01 5.57 33.28
N ARG A 439 16.17 5.38 34.60
CA ARG A 439 17.41 5.68 35.32
C ARG A 439 18.62 4.92 34.75
N GLU A 440 18.50 3.60 34.57
CA GLU A 440 19.57 2.77 34.00
C GLU A 440 19.88 3.19 32.55
N VAL A 441 18.86 3.56 31.77
CA VAL A 441 19.07 4.07 30.40
C VAL A 441 19.83 5.40 30.42
N MET A 442 19.42 6.37 31.25
CA MET A 442 20.09 7.67 31.34
C MET A 442 21.55 7.53 31.78
N GLU A 443 21.82 6.68 32.79
CA GLU A 443 23.18 6.38 33.23
C GLU A 443 24.04 5.80 32.10
N THR A 444 23.48 4.85 31.33
CA THR A 444 24.21 4.20 30.24
C THR A 444 24.41 5.11 29.04
N MET A 445 23.41 5.93 28.69
CA MET A 445 23.43 6.76 27.49
C MET A 445 24.16 8.09 27.68
N LYS A 446 24.33 8.57 28.91
CA LYS A 446 24.99 9.84 29.21
C LYS A 446 26.36 10.00 28.54
N PRO A 447 27.30 9.03 28.63
CA PRO A 447 28.59 9.16 27.95
C PRO A 447 28.47 9.31 26.43
N TYR A 448 27.48 8.67 25.81
CA TYR A 448 27.24 8.78 24.36
C TYR A 448 26.62 10.13 23.99
N CYS A 449 25.71 10.65 24.82
CA CYS A 449 25.13 11.98 24.65
C CYS A 449 26.24 13.04 24.71
N GLU A 450 27.06 13.03 25.77
CA GLU A 450 28.12 14.02 25.98
C GLU A 450 29.26 13.91 24.95
N ALA A 451 29.68 12.69 24.60
CA ALA A 451 30.83 12.49 23.72
C ALA A 451 30.48 12.57 22.22
N LYS A 452 29.27 12.15 21.82
CA LYS A 452 28.86 12.05 20.41
C LYS A 452 27.74 13.00 20.02
N GLY A 453 27.10 13.67 20.98
CA GLY A 453 25.89 14.45 20.72
C GLY A 453 24.67 13.59 20.41
N LEU A 454 24.66 12.33 20.88
CA LEU A 454 23.54 11.42 20.66
C LEU A 454 22.28 11.97 21.34
N LEU A 455 21.18 12.03 20.59
CA LEU A 455 19.89 12.47 21.12
C LEU A 455 19.05 11.29 21.62
N ILE A 456 18.11 11.57 22.53
CA ILE A 456 17.15 10.59 23.05
C ILE A 456 15.74 11.13 22.84
N ASN A 457 14.92 10.41 22.09
CA ASN A 457 13.48 10.66 22.06
C ASN A 457 12.78 9.76 23.08
N ILE A 458 12.07 10.36 24.03
CA ILE A 458 11.32 9.66 25.07
C ILE A 458 9.82 9.77 24.75
N GLU A 459 9.20 8.69 24.27
CA GLU A 459 7.75 8.60 24.10
C GLU A 459 7.06 8.36 25.47
N LEU A 460 6.23 9.30 25.89
CA LEU A 460 5.33 9.17 27.04
C LEU A 460 4.07 8.39 26.62
N LYS A 461 3.95 7.11 27.01
CA LYS A 461 2.82 6.21 26.67
C LYS A 461 1.52 6.51 27.42
N THR A 462 1.03 7.73 27.24
CA THR A 462 -0.09 8.29 28.01
C THR A 462 -1.43 8.28 27.28
N SER A 463 -1.46 7.85 26.01
CA SER A 463 -2.65 7.89 25.16
C SER A 463 -3.64 6.74 25.40
N VAL A 464 -3.18 5.61 25.94
CA VAL A 464 -4.01 4.44 26.26
C VAL A 464 -4.27 4.35 27.76
N ILE A 465 -3.22 4.54 28.57
CA ILE A 465 -3.28 4.58 30.03
C ILE A 465 -2.74 5.94 30.48
N HIS A 466 -3.55 6.71 31.20
CA HIS A 466 -3.08 7.96 31.79
C HIS A 466 -2.37 7.65 33.12
N TYR A 467 -1.12 8.09 33.23
CA TYR A 467 -0.28 7.92 34.41
C TYR A 467 -0.13 9.26 35.13
N GLU A 468 -0.68 9.36 36.34
CA GLU A 468 -0.53 10.59 37.12
C GLU A 468 0.95 10.80 37.51
N GLY A 469 1.50 11.96 37.12
CA GLY A 469 2.85 12.38 37.48
C GLY A 469 3.98 11.80 36.61
N ILE A 470 3.68 11.08 35.52
CA ILE A 470 4.72 10.50 34.65
C ILE A 470 5.59 11.59 34.01
N GLU A 471 5.01 12.72 33.62
CA GLU A 471 5.72 13.82 32.98
C GLU A 471 6.75 14.43 33.95
N GLU A 472 6.33 14.77 35.17
CA GLU A 472 7.22 15.32 36.21
C GLU A 472 8.31 14.34 36.62
N LYS A 473 7.99 13.05 36.75
CA LYS A 473 8.96 12.01 37.12
C LYS A 473 10.00 11.80 36.03
N THR A 474 9.56 11.72 34.78
CA THR A 474 10.45 11.53 33.62
C THR A 474 11.38 12.74 33.47
N ASP A 475 10.84 13.95 33.55
CA ASP A 475 11.62 15.19 33.49
C ASP A 475 12.62 15.32 34.66
N ALA A 476 12.20 14.97 35.88
CA ALA A 476 13.10 14.98 37.04
C ALA A 476 14.29 14.02 36.87
N LEU A 477 14.06 12.82 36.31
CA LEU A 477 15.14 11.86 36.02
C LEU A 477 16.10 12.41 34.95
N VAL A 478 15.60 13.03 33.88
CA VAL A 478 16.47 13.63 32.85
C VAL A 478 17.35 14.73 33.44
N ARG A 479 16.78 15.61 34.28
CA ARG A 479 17.51 16.68 34.99
C ARG A 479 18.53 16.14 36.00
N GLU A 480 18.20 15.06 36.70
CA GLU A 480 19.12 14.40 37.63
C GLU A 480 20.44 13.99 36.94
N TYR A 481 20.36 13.56 35.69
CA TYR A 481 21.52 13.16 34.89
C TYR A 481 22.13 14.29 34.05
N GLY A 482 21.53 15.48 34.01
CA GLY A 482 22.02 16.62 33.22
C GLY A 482 21.90 16.40 31.71
N LEU A 483 20.82 15.75 31.26
CA LEU A 483 20.61 15.36 29.86
C LEU A 483 19.53 16.19 29.14
N GLU A 484 19.10 17.31 29.72
CA GLU A 484 18.01 18.15 29.21
C GLU A 484 18.23 18.60 27.75
N ASP A 485 19.47 18.93 27.39
CA ASP A 485 19.85 19.40 26.06
C ASP A 485 19.88 18.27 25.00
N TYR A 486 19.78 17.00 25.42
CA TYR A 486 19.85 15.82 24.55
C TYR A 486 18.49 15.13 24.37
N VAL A 487 17.46 15.54 25.12
CA VAL A 487 16.17 14.84 25.17
C VAL A 487 15.08 15.58 24.40
N VAL A 488 14.30 14.82 23.64
CA VAL A 488 13.00 15.26 23.10
C VAL A 488 11.91 14.37 23.70
N TYR A 489 10.87 14.96 24.28
CA TYR A 489 9.72 14.23 24.78
C TYR A 489 8.63 14.14 23.71
N SER A 490 8.15 12.95 23.38
CA SER A 490 7.05 12.77 22.44
C SER A 490 5.84 12.10 23.09
N SER A 491 4.66 12.28 22.49
CA SER A 491 3.47 11.53 22.89
C SER A 491 2.40 11.57 21.80
N PHE A 492 1.55 10.53 21.76
CA PHE A 492 0.29 10.55 21.01
C PHE A 492 -0.81 11.37 21.74
N TRP A 493 -0.58 11.78 22.99
CA TRP A 493 -1.50 12.63 23.74
C TRP A 493 -0.95 14.05 23.87
N ALA A 494 -1.60 15.00 23.19
CA ALA A 494 -1.13 16.39 23.11
C ALA A 494 -1.00 17.08 24.48
N GLU A 495 -1.81 16.69 25.47
CA GLU A 495 -1.71 17.23 26.83
C GLU A 495 -0.39 16.89 27.50
N SER A 496 0.18 15.69 27.28
CA SER A 496 1.50 15.34 27.81
C SER A 496 2.57 16.26 27.26
N CYS A 497 2.56 16.52 25.95
CA CYS A 497 3.52 17.44 25.32
C CYS A 497 3.36 18.87 25.87
N ARG A 498 2.12 19.33 26.07
CA ARG A 498 1.83 20.64 26.68
C ARG A 498 2.33 20.71 28.12
N LYS A 499 2.09 19.66 28.91
CA LYS A 499 2.52 19.55 30.30
C LYS A 499 4.06 19.53 30.43
N MET A 500 4.76 18.86 29.51
CA MET A 500 6.23 18.94 29.44
C MET A 500 6.74 20.37 29.24
N LYS A 501 6.04 21.18 28.42
CA LYS A 501 6.33 22.62 28.24
C LYS A 501 5.98 23.45 29.48
N GLU A 502 4.96 23.08 30.25
CA GLU A 502 4.61 23.73 31.52
C GLU A 502 5.63 23.44 32.63
N ILE A 503 6.14 22.21 32.70
CA ILE A 503 7.19 21.80 33.64
C ILE A 503 8.47 22.61 33.38
N ASN A 504 8.87 22.71 32.12
CA ASN A 504 9.98 23.56 31.69
C ASN A 504 9.79 23.98 30.23
N SER A 505 9.68 25.28 29.98
CA SER A 505 9.44 25.81 28.63
C SER A 505 10.58 25.53 27.65
N ALA A 506 11.78 25.20 28.15
CA ALA A 506 12.93 24.81 27.33
C ALA A 506 12.86 23.36 26.83
N ASN A 507 12.04 22.51 27.45
CA ASN A 507 11.92 21.10 27.06
C ASN A 507 11.53 20.98 25.59
N GLN A 508 12.29 20.19 24.84
CA GLN A 508 11.96 19.89 23.45
C GLN A 508 10.83 18.87 23.41
N THR A 509 9.79 19.11 22.59
CA THR A 509 8.67 18.19 22.47
C THR A 509 8.32 17.82 21.02
N GLY A 510 7.78 16.62 20.83
CA GLY A 510 7.38 16.07 19.54
C GLY A 510 5.95 15.53 19.54
N MET A 511 5.12 15.92 18.57
CA MET A 511 3.74 15.42 18.47
C MET A 511 3.66 14.17 17.60
N LEU A 512 3.29 13.01 18.19
CA LEU A 512 3.04 11.77 17.45
C LEU A 512 1.61 11.71 16.93
N ALA A 513 1.43 11.35 15.65
CA ALA A 513 0.10 11.05 15.11
C ALA A 513 0.18 10.13 13.89
N SER A 514 -0.97 9.53 13.55
CA SER A 514 -1.11 8.66 12.38
C SER A 514 -1.20 9.41 11.06
N THR A 515 -1.36 10.74 11.09
CA THR A 515 -1.37 11.60 9.89
C THR A 515 -0.57 12.88 10.13
N LEU A 516 0.01 13.45 9.07
CA LEU A 516 0.71 14.73 9.16
C LEU A 516 -0.26 15.86 9.55
N SER A 517 -1.49 15.85 9.02
CA SER A 517 -2.48 16.88 9.35
C SER A 517 -2.87 16.88 10.83
N ASP A 518 -3.00 15.70 11.46
CA ASP A 518 -3.22 15.59 12.91
C ASP A 518 -1.99 16.02 13.70
N CYS A 519 -0.78 15.63 13.28
CA CYS A 519 0.47 16.12 13.89
C CYS A 519 0.52 17.65 13.90
N ILE A 520 0.21 18.30 12.77
CA ILE A 520 0.20 19.77 12.67
C ILE A 520 -0.84 20.37 13.62
N ARG A 521 -2.07 19.83 13.60
CA ARG A 521 -3.18 20.34 14.41
C ARG A 521 -2.85 20.27 15.90
N TRP A 522 -2.43 19.09 16.38
CA TRP A 522 -2.14 18.87 17.79
C TRP A 522 -0.81 19.46 18.22
N GLY A 523 0.17 19.51 17.31
CA GLY A 523 1.44 20.17 17.53
C GLY A 523 1.28 21.68 17.75
N ARG A 524 0.42 22.34 16.96
CA ARG A 524 0.06 23.76 17.20
C ARG A 524 -0.64 23.95 18.55
N TYR A 525 -1.55 23.05 18.90
CA TYR A 525 -2.26 23.11 20.17
C TYR A 525 -1.31 22.99 21.38
N ALA A 526 -0.37 22.05 21.34
CA ALA A 526 0.58 21.80 22.43
C ALA A 526 1.83 22.70 22.39
N GLY A 527 2.09 23.42 21.29
CA GLY A 527 3.28 24.26 21.13
C GLY A 527 4.57 23.47 21.02
N VAL A 528 4.56 22.38 20.24
CA VAL A 528 5.70 21.45 20.11
C VAL A 528 6.81 21.98 19.19
N ASP A 529 8.02 21.43 19.33
CA ASP A 529 9.19 21.79 18.53
C ASP A 529 9.48 20.81 17.37
N ALA A 530 8.86 19.63 17.39
CA ALA A 530 8.96 18.63 16.33
C ALA A 530 7.61 17.95 16.01
N LEU A 531 7.46 17.46 14.78
CA LEU A 531 6.31 16.65 14.36
C LEU A 531 6.75 15.21 14.11
N HIS A 532 6.05 14.22 14.66
CA HIS A 532 6.38 12.80 14.50
C HIS A 532 5.24 12.04 13.80
N PRO A 533 5.00 12.26 12.49
CA PRO A 533 3.92 11.58 11.77
C PRO A 533 4.30 10.14 11.40
N TRP A 534 3.30 9.27 11.32
CA TRP A 534 3.46 7.99 10.63
C TRP A 534 3.78 8.21 9.14
N ILE A 535 4.81 7.55 8.61
CA ILE A 535 5.22 7.71 7.20
C ILE A 535 4.15 7.28 6.17
N GLY A 536 3.20 6.43 6.58
CA GLY A 536 2.03 6.06 5.77
C GLY A 536 0.90 7.10 5.79
N GLY A 537 1.03 8.15 6.62
CA GLY A 537 0.03 9.18 6.88
C GLY A 537 0.39 10.56 6.33
N MET A 538 1.22 10.66 5.29
CA MET A 538 1.65 11.95 4.71
C MET A 538 0.55 12.57 3.81
N ASP A 539 -0.57 12.91 4.44
CA ASP A 539 -1.84 13.26 3.81
C ASP A 539 -1.90 14.69 3.24
N CYS A 540 -1.09 15.60 3.77
CA CYS A 540 -0.98 17.00 3.37
C CYS A 540 0.48 17.44 3.13
N ALA A 541 0.67 18.68 2.66
CA ALA A 541 1.98 19.32 2.63
C ALA A 541 2.24 20.06 3.94
N LEU A 542 3.51 20.20 4.32
CA LEU A 542 3.89 20.97 5.50
C LEU A 542 3.57 22.47 5.30
N PRO A 543 2.89 23.13 6.26
CA PRO A 543 2.62 24.57 6.21
C PRO A 543 3.89 25.42 6.16
N GLU A 544 3.80 26.60 5.54
CA GLU A 544 4.94 27.53 5.38
C GLU A 544 5.54 27.95 6.72
N ASP A 545 4.72 28.21 7.73
CA ASP A 545 5.13 28.59 9.10
C ASP A 545 5.82 27.46 9.88
N MET A 546 5.76 26.23 9.37
CA MET A 546 6.41 25.05 9.95
C MET A 546 7.58 24.54 9.09
N GLN A 547 7.91 25.23 7.98
CA GLN A 547 9.08 24.87 7.20
C GLN A 547 10.35 25.05 8.03
N GLY A 548 11.21 24.03 8.05
CA GLY A 548 12.44 24.01 8.86
C GLY A 548 12.28 23.35 10.24
N MET A 549 11.05 23.13 10.70
CA MET A 549 10.78 22.32 11.89
C MET A 549 11.27 20.87 11.67
N PRO A 550 11.85 20.21 12.69
CA PRO A 550 12.11 18.77 12.63
C PRO A 550 10.81 17.98 12.43
N VAL A 551 10.79 17.12 11.41
CA VAL A 551 9.69 16.21 11.12
C VAL A 551 10.26 14.80 11.09
N ARG A 552 9.99 14.03 12.14
CA ARG A 552 10.55 12.69 12.36
C ARG A 552 9.52 11.63 11.97
N GLY A 553 9.60 11.14 10.75
CA GLY A 553 8.67 10.12 10.27
C GLY A 553 8.95 8.77 10.95
N TRP A 554 7.94 8.12 11.52
CA TRP A 554 8.10 6.76 12.09
C TRP A 554 7.42 5.70 11.23
N GLY A 555 8.03 4.50 11.17
CA GLY A 555 7.50 3.33 10.47
C GLY A 555 7.51 2.09 11.36
N ALA A 556 6.36 1.45 11.54
CA ALA A 556 6.19 0.28 12.42
C ALA A 556 6.29 -1.08 11.71
N ASP A 557 6.32 -1.09 10.37
CA ASP A 557 6.25 -2.33 9.58
C ASP A 557 7.64 -2.87 9.20
N GLU A 558 8.74 -2.31 9.73
CA GLU A 558 10.10 -2.73 9.36
C GLU A 558 10.64 -3.87 10.24
N PRO A 559 11.26 -4.92 9.64
CA PRO A 559 11.53 -5.19 8.23
C PRO A 559 10.56 -6.23 7.65
N PHE A 560 9.41 -6.48 8.29
CA PHE A 560 8.43 -7.43 7.78
C PHE A 560 7.06 -6.78 7.66
N TYR A 561 6.48 -6.85 6.45
CA TYR A 561 5.02 -6.67 6.33
C TYR A 561 4.33 -7.62 7.32
N LYS A 562 3.09 -7.29 7.75
CA LYS A 562 2.27 -8.19 8.58
C LYS A 562 2.08 -9.62 8.01
N ASP A 563 2.38 -9.81 6.73
CA ASP A 563 2.38 -11.10 6.03
C ASP A 563 3.78 -11.76 5.97
N GLY A 564 4.72 -11.31 6.79
CA GLY A 564 6.06 -11.90 6.92
C GLY A 564 7.00 -11.64 5.76
N ARG A 565 6.63 -10.91 4.69
CA ARG A 565 7.56 -10.55 3.60
C ARG A 565 8.65 -9.60 4.10
N ARG A 566 9.92 -9.91 3.80
CA ARG A 566 11.02 -8.96 4.03
C ARG A 566 10.71 -7.68 3.27
N LEU A 567 10.78 -6.54 3.94
CA LEU A 567 10.78 -5.24 3.30
C LEU A 567 11.94 -5.23 2.33
N ARG A 568 11.60 -4.90 1.10
CA ARG A 568 12.59 -4.39 0.17
C ARG A 568 13.18 -3.15 0.85
N ILE A 569 14.51 -3.07 0.95
CA ILE A 569 15.15 -1.82 1.36
C ILE A 569 14.72 -0.78 0.32
N GLU A 570 13.78 0.06 0.71
CA GLU A 570 13.31 1.16 -0.11
C GLU A 570 14.04 2.40 0.37
N SER A 571 14.41 3.28 -0.56
CA SER A 571 14.96 4.57 -0.16
C SER A 571 13.91 5.33 0.65
N LEU A 572 14.17 5.50 1.95
CA LEU A 572 13.35 6.31 2.86
C LEU A 572 13.51 7.81 2.59
N GLU A 573 14.57 8.18 1.87
CA GLU A 573 14.83 9.56 1.46
C GLU A 573 13.69 10.13 0.61
N LYS A 574 12.92 9.28 -0.09
CA LYS A 574 11.73 9.67 -0.86
C LYS A 574 10.70 10.44 -0.03
N TYR A 575 10.69 10.28 1.30
CA TYR A 575 9.79 11.01 2.18
C TYR A 575 10.21 12.45 2.45
N ALA A 576 11.45 12.84 2.11
CA ALA A 576 11.94 14.21 2.32
C ALA A 576 11.10 15.26 1.57
N ILE A 577 10.55 14.90 0.42
CA ILE A 577 9.65 15.78 -0.34
C ILE A 577 8.33 16.09 0.38
N PHE A 578 7.93 15.25 1.34
CA PHE A 578 6.79 15.49 2.23
C PHE A 578 7.16 16.33 3.47
N GLY A 579 8.42 16.80 3.55
CA GLY A 579 8.93 17.59 4.65
C GLY A 579 9.59 16.77 5.76
N ILE A 580 9.64 15.44 5.63
CA ILE A 580 10.34 14.59 6.60
C ILE A 580 11.83 14.94 6.59
N THR A 581 12.36 15.19 7.79
CA THR A 581 13.74 15.60 8.01
C THR A 581 14.59 14.45 8.55
N GLU A 582 13.94 13.53 9.26
CA GLU A 582 14.54 12.43 10.00
C GLU A 582 13.59 11.23 9.98
N ILE A 583 14.10 10.01 10.06
CA ILE A 583 13.29 8.79 10.16
C ILE A 583 13.60 8.05 11.46
N ILE A 584 12.55 7.60 12.14
CA ILE A 584 12.60 6.65 13.25
C ILE A 584 12.29 5.25 12.67
N THR A 585 13.29 4.36 12.70
CA THR A 585 13.27 3.04 12.03
C THR A 585 13.74 1.93 12.98
N ASN A 586 13.17 0.73 12.83
CA ASN A 586 13.61 -0.48 13.57
C ASN A 586 14.94 -1.04 13.07
N VAL A 587 15.40 -0.63 11.88
CA VAL A 587 16.58 -1.17 11.18
C VAL A 587 17.54 -0.06 10.76
N PRO A 588 17.96 0.84 11.68
CA PRO A 588 18.83 1.95 11.33
C PRO A 588 20.13 1.49 10.65
N GLU A 589 20.66 0.31 11.03
CA GLU A 589 21.86 -0.30 10.47
C GLU A 589 21.80 -0.54 8.96
N MET A 590 20.61 -0.71 8.39
CA MET A 590 20.43 -0.93 6.96
C MET A 590 20.58 0.39 6.18
N TYR A 591 20.19 1.52 6.76
CA TYR A 591 20.15 2.80 6.06
C TYR A 591 21.39 3.68 6.31
N VAL A 592 22.00 3.59 7.50
CA VAL A 592 23.21 4.39 7.80
C VAL A 592 24.47 3.85 7.13
N LYS A 593 24.53 2.54 6.84
CA LYS A 593 25.65 1.93 6.09
C LYS A 593 25.64 2.33 4.61
N GLU A 594 24.46 2.51 4.01
CA GLU A 594 24.31 2.98 2.62
C GLU A 594 24.79 4.43 2.44
N ALA A 595 24.56 5.31 3.42
CA ALA A 595 25.00 6.71 3.39
C ALA A 595 26.54 6.89 3.44
N ALA A 596 27.28 5.87 3.90
CA ALA A 596 28.74 5.88 4.01
C ALA A 596 29.48 5.35 2.76
N GLY A 597 28.76 5.04 1.66
CA GLY A 597 29.37 4.57 0.41
C GLY A 597 29.77 3.09 0.39
N GLY A 598 29.21 2.26 1.28
CA GLY A 598 29.41 0.81 1.25
C GLY A 598 28.69 0.14 0.07
N GLU A 599 29.36 -0.80 -0.60
CA GLU A 599 28.82 -1.54 -1.74
C GLU A 599 27.46 -2.17 -1.44
N LYS A 600 26.52 -2.03 -2.38
CA LYS A 600 25.24 -2.74 -2.40
C LYS A 600 25.51 -4.25 -2.47
N THR A 601 25.33 -4.97 -1.37
CA THR A 601 25.17 -6.42 -1.45
C THR A 601 23.73 -6.73 -1.85
N CYS A 602 23.57 -7.30 -3.05
CA CYS A 602 22.33 -7.74 -3.68
C CYS A 602 21.44 -8.63 -2.81
#